data_AF-A0A1D2NE45-F1
#
_entry.id   AF-A0A1D2NE45-F1
#
_cell.length_a   1.000
_cell.length_b   1.000
_cell.length_c   1.000
_cell.angle_alpha   90.00
_cell.angle_beta   90.00
_cell.angle_gamma   90.00
#
_symmetry.space_group_name_H-M   'P 1'
#
loop_
_entity.id
_entity.type
_entity.pdbx_description
1 polymer ?
#
loop_
_entity_poly.entity_id
_entity_poly.type
_entity_poly.pdbx_seq_one_letter_code
_entity_poly.pdbx_strand_id
1 'polypeptide(L)'
;MERSPTVVDDNQCMTSSYHEINDVVEGEKSAGDTSDLELSLPGAKKLFNRAKNWVGDLSLEGVVAQEGQQVTYVAQDFAEKIKLSSPVKDVDSVDFPHDPSDLNSVINELEVEAKKLATSLDSVTENLSGILHSLSSMTLDCVFTASDGVTQLCDTADASIKVIRYHIATKCCSVF
;
A
#
# COMPACT_ATOMS: atom_id res chain seq x y z
N MET A 1 -46.32 -25.74 22.79
CA MET A 1 -45.12 -26.31 22.16
C MET A 1 -44.33 -25.13 21.63
N GLU A 2 -43.38 -24.66 22.44
CA GLU A 2 -42.51 -23.53 22.13
C GLU A 2 -41.64 -23.83 20.90
N ARG A 3 -41.49 -22.86 20.00
CA ARG A 3 -40.37 -22.82 19.06
C ARG A 3 -39.50 -21.64 19.42
N SER A 4 -38.28 -21.99 19.85
CA SER A 4 -37.18 -21.12 20.21
C SER A 4 -36.79 -20.17 19.07
N PRO A 5 -36.30 -18.96 19.36
CA PRO A 5 -35.75 -18.07 18.35
C PRO A 5 -34.36 -18.55 17.93
N THR A 6 -34.15 -18.72 16.63
CA THR A 6 -32.83 -18.96 16.04
C THR A 6 -32.01 -17.68 16.12
N VAL A 7 -30.85 -17.79 16.77
CA VAL A 7 -29.78 -16.79 16.82
C VAL A 7 -29.46 -16.34 15.39
N VAL A 8 -29.56 -15.04 15.14
CA VAL A 8 -29.12 -14.43 13.88
C VAL A 8 -27.63 -14.17 14.03
N ASP A 9 -26.79 -14.96 13.35
CA ASP A 9 -25.35 -14.76 13.29
C ASP A 9 -25.06 -13.51 12.43
N ASP A 10 -24.74 -12.38 13.07
CA ASP A 10 -24.32 -11.12 12.43
C ASP A 10 -22.93 -11.19 11.74
N ASN A 11 -22.38 -12.39 11.52
CA ASN A 11 -21.08 -12.59 10.89
C ASN A 11 -21.12 -12.83 9.37
N GLN A 12 -22.30 -12.74 8.74
CA GLN A 12 -22.44 -13.00 7.30
C GLN A 12 -22.42 -11.75 6.41
N CYS A 13 -22.32 -10.54 6.99
CA CYS A 13 -22.36 -9.30 6.20
C CYS A 13 -21.00 -8.97 5.54
N MET A 14 -19.87 -9.46 6.05
CA MET A 14 -18.54 -9.04 5.57
C MET A 14 -18.01 -9.81 4.34
N THR A 15 -18.64 -10.90 3.91
CA THR A 15 -18.14 -11.72 2.78
C THR A 15 -19.02 -11.69 1.53
N SER A 16 -20.24 -11.15 1.62
CA SER A 16 -21.15 -11.04 0.47
C SER A 16 -20.70 -10.00 -0.57
N SER A 17 -19.78 -9.10 -0.23
CA SER A 17 -19.35 -8.03 -1.13
C SER A 17 -18.38 -8.48 -2.24
N TYR A 18 -17.93 -9.75 -2.25
CA TYR A 18 -16.88 -10.22 -3.18
C TYR A 18 -17.37 -11.13 -4.32
N HIS A 19 -18.67 -11.40 -4.44
CA HIS A 19 -19.19 -12.35 -5.45
C HIS A 19 -19.75 -11.70 -6.73
N GLU A 20 -19.69 -10.37 -6.89
CA GLU A 20 -20.46 -9.67 -7.92
C GLU A 20 -19.63 -9.12 -9.11
N ILE A 21 -18.46 -9.71 -9.42
CA ILE A 21 -17.61 -9.24 -10.53
C ILE A 21 -17.61 -10.19 -11.75
N ASN A 22 -18.31 -11.33 -11.69
CA ASN A 22 -18.40 -12.25 -12.84
C ASN A 22 -19.83 -12.35 -13.35
N ASP A 23 -20.32 -11.32 -14.03
CA ASP A 23 -21.37 -11.49 -15.04
C ASP A 23 -21.36 -10.30 -16.00
N VAL A 24 -20.70 -10.52 -17.14
CA VAL A 24 -21.04 -10.07 -18.50
C VAL A 24 -19.76 -10.16 -19.33
N VAL A 25 -19.66 -11.21 -20.16
CA VAL A 25 -19.47 -11.18 -21.62
C VAL A 25 -19.28 -12.63 -22.07
N GLU A 26 -20.38 -13.24 -22.50
CA GLU A 26 -20.38 -14.30 -23.51
C GLU A 26 -19.69 -13.76 -24.77
N GLY A 27 -18.82 -14.58 -25.35
CA GLY A 27 -17.69 -14.11 -26.16
C GLY A 27 -18.02 -13.52 -27.52
N GLU A 28 -17.03 -12.81 -28.05
CA GLU A 28 -16.79 -12.68 -29.49
C GLU A 28 -15.30 -12.41 -29.75
N LYS A 29 -14.90 -12.71 -30.98
CA LYS A 29 -13.56 -13.12 -31.42
C LYS A 29 -12.72 -11.91 -31.86
N SER A 30 -11.40 -12.02 -31.64
CA SER A 30 -10.32 -11.47 -32.48
C SER A 30 -9.93 -9.98 -32.39
N ALA A 31 -8.65 -9.81 -32.07
CA ALA A 31 -7.71 -8.75 -32.49
C ALA A 31 -7.87 -7.33 -31.92
N GLY A 32 -6.86 -6.94 -31.14
CA GLY A 32 -6.35 -5.57 -31.15
C GLY A 32 -6.77 -4.67 -30.00
N ASP A 33 -5.75 -4.05 -29.43
CA ASP A 33 -5.75 -2.75 -28.75
C ASP A 33 -5.91 -2.73 -27.23
N THR A 34 -4.76 -2.53 -26.58
CA THR A 34 -4.60 -2.16 -25.17
C THR A 34 -4.98 -0.69 -25.02
N SER A 35 -6.22 -0.39 -24.64
CA SER A 35 -6.62 0.98 -24.33
C SER A 35 -6.28 1.33 -22.88
N ASP A 36 -5.44 2.35 -22.76
CA ASP A 36 -4.84 2.92 -21.57
C ASP A 36 -5.84 3.40 -20.50
N LEU A 37 -5.66 2.94 -19.26
CA LEU A 37 -6.11 3.66 -18.06
C LEU A 37 -5.11 4.78 -17.78
N GLU A 38 -5.24 5.90 -18.51
CA GLU A 38 -4.35 7.06 -18.38
C GLU A 38 -4.63 7.84 -17.08
N LEU A 39 -4.03 7.39 -15.98
CA LEU A 39 -3.81 8.24 -14.79
C LEU A 39 -2.73 9.28 -15.15
N SER A 40 -3.17 10.41 -15.67
CA SER A 40 -2.30 11.54 -16.00
C SER A 40 -1.85 12.27 -14.72
N LEU A 41 -0.87 11.68 -14.01
CA LEU A 41 -0.01 12.41 -13.07
C LEU A 41 1.38 12.61 -13.72
N PRO A 42 1.89 13.84 -13.79
CA PRO A 42 3.24 14.11 -14.30
C PRO A 42 4.28 13.39 -13.44
N GLY A 43 4.85 12.30 -13.97
CA GLY A 43 5.87 11.49 -13.28
C GLY A 43 5.58 9.99 -13.20
N ALA A 44 4.33 9.57 -13.40
CA ALA A 44 3.91 8.16 -13.33
C ALA A 44 4.68 7.26 -14.32
N LYS A 45 4.96 7.78 -15.53
CA LYS A 45 5.68 7.06 -16.60
C LYS A 45 7.13 6.71 -16.20
N LYS A 46 7.80 7.54 -15.39
CA LYS A 46 9.16 7.27 -14.91
C LYS A 46 9.17 6.18 -13.84
N LEU A 47 8.17 6.18 -12.95
CA LEU A 47 8.02 5.17 -11.91
C LEU A 47 7.66 3.82 -12.51
N PHE A 48 6.76 3.80 -13.50
CA PHE A 48 6.36 2.56 -14.18
C PHE A 48 7.52 1.93 -14.95
N ASN A 49 8.33 2.72 -15.66
CA ASN A 49 9.52 2.22 -16.35
C ASN A 49 10.60 1.70 -15.39
N ARG A 50 10.76 2.35 -14.22
CA ARG A 50 11.69 1.87 -13.19
C ARG A 50 11.22 0.54 -12.57
N ALA A 51 9.92 0.38 -12.33
CA ALA A 51 9.34 -0.87 -11.86
C ALA A 51 9.41 -1.98 -12.92
N LYS A 52 9.17 -1.65 -14.20
CA LYS A 52 9.26 -2.59 -15.32
C LYS A 52 10.68 -3.10 -15.53
N ASN A 53 11.70 -2.26 -15.30
CA ASN A 53 13.10 -2.66 -15.35
C ASN A 53 13.47 -3.67 -14.24
N TRP A 54 12.83 -3.59 -13.06
CA TRP A 54 13.04 -4.56 -11.98
C TRP A 54 12.34 -5.90 -12.25
N VAL A 55 11.18 -5.86 -12.92
CA VAL A 55 10.45 -7.08 -13.33
C VAL A 55 11.16 -7.79 -14.48
N GLY A 56 11.82 -7.06 -15.39
CA GLY A 56 12.60 -7.65 -16.49
C GLY A 56 13.90 -8.32 -16.06
N ASP A 57 14.52 -7.86 -14.96
CA ASP A 57 15.71 -8.48 -14.37
C ASP A 57 15.38 -9.77 -13.57
N LEU A 58 14.09 -10.01 -13.33
CA LEU A 58 13.52 -11.20 -12.70
C LEU A 58 12.85 -12.08 -13.76
N SER A 59 13.45 -12.27 -14.94
CA SER A 59 13.01 -13.27 -15.93
C SER A 59 12.93 -14.64 -15.23
N LEU A 60 11.75 -14.94 -14.69
CA LEU A 60 11.51 -16.04 -13.77
C LEU A 60 11.30 -17.29 -14.63
N GLU A 61 12.37 -17.80 -15.23
CA GLU A 61 12.43 -19.13 -15.82
C GLU A 61 12.26 -20.16 -14.70
N GLY A 62 11.01 -20.59 -14.50
CA GLY A 62 10.64 -21.55 -13.49
C GLY A 62 9.31 -22.21 -13.80
N VAL A 63 9.05 -23.33 -13.14
CA VAL A 63 7.83 -24.11 -13.33
C VAL A 63 6.79 -23.64 -12.32
N VAL A 64 5.61 -23.25 -12.83
CA VAL A 64 4.44 -22.93 -12.03
C VAL A 64 3.52 -24.16 -12.04
N ALA A 65 3.27 -24.74 -10.87
CA ALA A 65 2.28 -25.79 -10.69
C ALA A 65 1.14 -25.26 -9.82
N GLN A 66 -0.10 -25.45 -10.27
CA GLN A 66 -1.30 -25.08 -9.52
C GLN A 66 -2.08 -26.35 -9.16
N GLU A 67 -2.24 -26.59 -7.86
CA GLU A 67 -3.08 -27.66 -7.33
C GLU A 67 -4.14 -27.03 -6.42
N GLY A 68 -5.41 -27.05 -6.86
CA GLY A 68 -6.49 -26.36 -6.16
C GLY A 68 -6.25 -24.86 -6.01
N GLN A 69 -6.28 -24.35 -4.78
CA GLN A 69 -6.04 -22.93 -4.45
C GLN A 69 -4.54 -22.63 -4.19
N GLN A 70 -3.64 -23.63 -4.26
CA GLN A 70 -2.22 -23.46 -4.01
C GLN A 70 -1.44 -23.31 -5.33
N VAL A 71 -0.65 -22.24 -5.42
CA VAL A 71 0.29 -22.00 -6.52
C VAL A 71 1.71 -22.20 -5.98
N THR A 72 2.44 -23.16 -6.56
CA THR A 72 3.84 -23.44 -6.21
C THR A 72 4.74 -22.98 -7.34
N TYR A 73 5.73 -22.15 -7.01
CA TYR A 73 6.75 -21.68 -7.95
C TYR A 73 8.10 -22.31 -7.63
N VAL A 74 8.72 -22.96 -8.63
CA VAL A 74 10.08 -23.51 -8.52
C VAL A 74 10.95 -22.86 -9.60
N ALA A 75 11.92 -22.06 -9.17
CA ALA A 75 12.93 -21.49 -10.06
C ALA A 75 13.78 -22.60 -10.69
N GLN A 76 14.14 -22.47 -11.97
CA GLN A 76 14.88 -23.50 -12.70
C GLN A 76 16.34 -23.62 -12.22
N ASP A 77 16.89 -22.54 -11.69
CA ASP A 77 18.25 -22.42 -11.15
C ASP A 77 18.32 -22.64 -9.62
N PHE A 78 17.27 -23.17 -9.00
CA PHE A 78 17.15 -23.31 -7.54
C PHE A 78 18.36 -23.99 -6.89
N ALA A 79 18.88 -25.06 -7.49
CA ALA A 79 20.02 -25.80 -6.96
C ALA A 79 21.34 -25.01 -7.04
N GLU A 80 21.53 -24.21 -8.09
CA GLU A 80 22.72 -23.37 -8.26
C GLU A 80 22.69 -22.20 -7.29
N LYS A 81 21.53 -21.56 -7.13
CA LYS A 81 21.33 -20.49 -6.15
C LYS A 81 21.52 -20.96 -4.72
N ILE A 82 21.09 -22.18 -4.37
CA ILE A 82 21.36 -22.76 -3.04
C ILE A 82 22.86 -22.97 -2.80
N LYS A 83 23.60 -23.44 -3.80
CA LYS A 83 25.06 -23.65 -3.67
C LYS A 83 25.80 -22.34 -3.45
N LEU A 84 25.36 -21.27 -4.11
CA LEU A 84 25.94 -19.94 -3.94
C LEU A 84 25.49 -19.25 -2.65
N SER A 85 24.34 -19.62 -2.09
CA SER A 85 23.81 -19.01 -0.87
C SER A 85 24.44 -19.54 0.43
N SER A 86 25.30 -20.56 0.36
CA SER A 86 25.98 -21.12 1.53
C SER A 86 27.50 -20.90 1.44
N PRO A 87 28.17 -20.44 2.51
CA PRO A 87 29.62 -20.49 2.58
C PRO A 87 30.07 -21.96 2.53
N VAL A 88 30.73 -22.37 1.45
CA VAL A 88 31.35 -23.70 1.36
C VAL A 88 32.57 -23.69 2.27
N LYS A 89 32.38 -24.06 3.54
CA LYS A 89 33.49 -24.53 4.38
C LYS A 89 33.71 -25.99 4.01
N ASP A 90 34.87 -26.29 3.43
CA ASP A 90 35.31 -27.66 3.18
C ASP A 90 35.14 -28.50 4.45
N VAL A 91 34.42 -29.61 4.33
CA VAL A 91 34.00 -30.48 5.45
C VAL A 91 35.13 -31.28 6.11
N ASP A 92 36.40 -31.03 5.77
CA ASP A 92 37.56 -31.66 6.42
C ASP A 92 38.15 -30.85 7.57
N SER A 93 37.53 -29.73 7.97
CA SER A 93 37.95 -28.97 9.15
C SER A 93 36.77 -28.24 9.78
N VAL A 94 35.77 -28.99 10.26
CA VAL A 94 34.82 -28.44 11.22
C VAL A 94 35.53 -28.42 12.57
N ASP A 95 36.33 -27.38 12.82
CA ASP A 95 36.68 -27.00 14.19
C ASP A 95 35.37 -26.57 14.85
N PHE A 96 34.67 -27.56 15.41
CA PHE A 96 33.74 -27.30 16.50
C PHE A 96 34.53 -26.52 17.56
N PRO A 97 33.96 -25.45 18.16
CA PRO A 97 34.67 -24.69 19.18
C PRO A 97 35.18 -25.66 20.23
N HIS A 98 36.50 -25.89 20.26
CA HIS A 98 37.13 -26.87 21.13
C HIS A 98 37.04 -26.42 22.60
N ASP A 99 36.64 -25.17 22.82
CA ASP A 99 36.55 -24.53 24.12
C ASP A 99 35.21 -23.77 24.27
N PRO A 100 34.40 -24.04 25.32
CA PRO A 100 33.15 -23.32 25.56
C PRO A 100 33.31 -21.79 25.69
N SER A 101 34.53 -21.31 25.92
CA SER A 101 34.87 -19.89 26.03
C SER A 101 34.65 -19.12 24.71
N ASP A 102 34.96 -19.73 23.56
CA ASP A 102 34.83 -19.09 22.25
C ASP A 102 33.36 -18.92 21.82
N LEU A 103 32.52 -19.89 22.18
CA LEU A 103 31.07 -19.82 21.93
C LEU A 103 30.42 -18.68 22.71
N ASN A 104 30.85 -18.43 23.94
CA ASN A 104 30.36 -17.32 24.75
C ASN A 104 30.75 -15.95 24.17
N SER A 105 31.94 -15.83 23.56
CA SER A 105 32.34 -14.58 22.88
C SER A 105 31.43 -14.28 21.69
N VAL A 106 31.17 -15.27 20.84
CA VAL A 106 30.31 -15.12 19.65
C VAL A 106 28.87 -14.80 20.05
N ILE A 107 28.35 -15.43 21.11
CA ILE A 107 27.00 -15.13 21.63
C ILE A 107 26.94 -13.70 22.18
N ASN A 108 27.95 -13.26 22.92
CA ASN A 108 28.00 -11.88 23.43
C ASN A 108 28.09 -10.86 22.29
N GLU A 109 28.90 -11.12 21.26
CA GLU A 109 28.98 -10.26 20.08
C GLU A 109 27.64 -10.18 19.33
N LEU A 110 26.96 -11.32 19.15
CA LEU A 110 25.63 -11.37 18.55
C LEU A 110 24.60 -10.62 19.39
N GLU A 111 24.64 -10.76 20.71
CA GLU A 111 23.74 -10.04 21.63
C GLU A 111 23.96 -8.52 21.53
N VAL A 112 25.22 -8.08 21.47
CA VAL A 112 25.56 -6.66 21.30
C VAL A 112 25.07 -6.12 19.95
N GLU A 113 25.31 -6.85 18.86
CA GLU A 113 24.89 -6.41 17.52
C GLU A 113 23.37 -6.44 17.38
N ALA A 114 22.68 -7.43 17.97
CA ALA A 114 21.22 -7.49 18.02
C ALA A 114 20.62 -6.32 18.80
N LYS A 115 21.22 -5.94 19.94
CA LYS A 115 20.81 -4.75 20.71
C LYS A 115 21.00 -3.47 19.91
N LYS A 116 22.14 -3.32 19.25
CA LYS A 116 22.44 -2.16 18.39
C LYS A 116 21.46 -2.07 17.22
N LEU A 117 21.12 -3.19 16.59
CA LEU A 117 20.10 -3.25 15.54
C LEU A 117 18.72 -2.85 16.07
N ALA A 118 18.32 -3.35 17.23
CA ALA A 118 17.06 -2.99 17.88
C ALA A 118 17.01 -1.47 18.16
N THR A 119 18.06 -0.90 18.75
CA THR A 119 18.13 0.55 19.00
C THR A 119 18.11 1.37 17.69
N SER A 120 18.78 0.89 16.65
CA SER A 120 18.72 1.53 15.32
C SER A 120 17.30 1.50 14.75
N LEU A 121 16.59 0.39 14.91
CA LEU A 121 15.21 0.25 14.46
C LEU A 121 14.27 1.15 15.28
N ASP A 122 14.47 1.24 16.59
CA ASP A 122 13.72 2.15 17.47
C ASP A 122 13.89 3.60 17.02
N SER A 123 15.14 4.02 16.73
CA SER A 123 15.43 5.37 16.24
C SER A 123 14.77 5.67 14.89
N VAL A 124 14.80 4.72 13.94
CA VAL A 124 14.11 4.87 12.64
C VAL A 124 12.60 4.95 12.83
N THR A 125 12.05 4.13 13.73
CA THR A 125 10.61 4.09 14.01
C THR A 125 10.13 5.38 14.67
N GLU A 126 10.88 5.90 15.63
CA GLU A 126 10.61 7.20 16.26
C GLU A 126 10.69 8.34 15.24
N ASN A 127 11.73 8.36 14.41
CA ASN A 127 11.88 9.37 13.36
C ASN A 127 10.73 9.32 12.35
N LEU A 128 10.33 8.12 11.91
CA LEU A 128 9.19 7.95 11.01
C LEU A 128 7.89 8.42 11.67
N SER A 129 7.67 8.08 12.94
CA SER A 129 6.52 8.55 13.71
C SER A 129 6.45 10.08 13.76
N GLY A 130 7.59 10.74 14.02
CA GLY A 130 7.70 12.20 14.02
C GLY A 130 7.38 12.82 12.65
N ILE A 131 7.91 12.25 11.56
CA ILE A 131 7.63 12.71 10.19
C ILE A 131 6.14 12.54 9.86
N LEU A 132 5.55 11.38 10.18
CA LEU A 132 4.13 11.11 9.93
C LEU A 132 3.23 12.05 10.72
N HIS A 133 3.57 12.35 11.97
CA HIS A 133 2.82 13.32 12.77
C HIS A 133 2.93 14.73 12.19
N SER A 134 4.12 15.15 11.76
CA SER A 134 4.32 16.44 11.09
C SER A 134 3.53 16.54 9.78
N LEU A 135 3.58 15.50 8.94
CA LEU A 135 2.81 15.43 7.70
C LEU A 135 1.29 15.44 7.96
N SER A 136 0.84 14.73 8.99
CA SER A 136 -0.57 14.72 9.41
C SER A 136 -1.02 16.11 9.84
N SER A 137 -0.22 16.81 10.65
CA SER A 137 -0.50 18.20 11.04
C SER A 137 -0.63 19.12 9.83
N MET A 138 0.33 19.08 8.91
CA MET A 138 0.30 19.92 7.72
C MET A 138 -0.90 19.62 6.81
N THR A 139 -1.26 18.33 6.69
CA THR A 139 -2.45 17.93 5.91
C THR A 139 -3.74 18.44 6.58
N LEU A 140 -3.82 18.35 7.91
CA LEU A 140 -4.94 18.91 8.66
C LEU A 140 -5.03 20.44 8.46
N ASP A 141 -3.91 21.16 8.49
CA ASP A 141 -3.87 22.61 8.26
C ASP A 141 -4.35 22.98 6.85
N CYS A 142 -3.96 22.21 5.83
CA CYS A 142 -4.45 22.38 4.45
C CYS A 142 -5.97 22.21 4.36
N VAL A 143 -6.52 21.16 4.97
CA VAL A 143 -7.96 20.89 4.98
C VAL A 143 -8.72 22.01 5.68
N PHE A 144 -8.21 22.47 6.83
CA PHE A 144 -8.83 23.55 7.60
C PHE A 144 -8.84 24.86 6.80
N THR A 145 -7.70 25.24 6.21
CA THR A 145 -7.58 26.44 5.36
C THR A 145 -8.51 26.37 4.15
N ALA A 146 -8.62 25.20 3.52
CA ALA A 146 -9.54 25.01 2.39
C ALA A 146 -11.01 25.17 2.83
N SER A 147 -11.40 24.59 3.96
CA SER A 147 -12.74 24.72 4.54
C SER A 147 -13.09 26.18 4.87
N ASP A 148 -12.15 26.92 5.49
CA ASP A 148 -12.32 28.34 5.81
C ASP A 148 -12.46 29.17 4.53
N GLY A 149 -11.63 28.92 3.52
CA GLY A 149 -11.71 29.58 2.23
C GLY A 149 -13.06 29.36 1.53
N VAL A 150 -13.60 28.12 1.58
CA VAL A 150 -14.93 27.81 1.05
C VAL A 150 -16.02 28.59 1.79
N THR A 151 -15.96 28.65 3.12
CA THR A 151 -16.91 29.42 3.93
C THR A 151 -16.87 30.91 3.56
N GLN A 152 -15.66 31.48 3.45
CA GLN A 152 -15.48 32.88 3.06
C GLN A 152 -16.01 33.18 1.63
N LEU A 153 -15.81 32.25 0.69
CA LEU A 153 -16.34 32.37 -0.66
C LEU A 153 -17.87 32.30 -0.67
N CYS A 154 -18.48 31.41 0.14
CA CYS A 154 -19.92 31.33 0.32
C CYS A 154 -20.49 32.65 0.88
N ASP A 155 -19.85 33.24 1.88
CA ASP A 155 -20.27 34.53 2.45
C ASP A 155 -20.15 35.67 1.44
N THR A 156 -19.06 35.68 0.66
CA THR A 156 -18.84 36.67 -0.40
C THR A 156 -19.89 36.53 -1.50
N ALA A 157 -20.21 35.29 -1.89
CA ALA A 157 -21.25 35.00 -2.87
C ALA A 157 -22.63 35.43 -2.36
N ASP A 158 -22.98 35.15 -1.10
CA ASP A 158 -24.25 35.58 -0.48
C ASP A 158 -24.37 37.11 -0.46
N ALA A 159 -23.31 37.81 -0.05
CA ALA A 159 -23.25 39.27 -0.08
C ALA A 159 -23.46 39.82 -1.50
N SER A 160 -22.83 39.21 -2.51
CA SER A 160 -22.98 39.62 -3.90
C SER A 160 -24.42 39.45 -4.41
N ILE A 161 -25.08 38.34 -4.04
CA ILE A 161 -26.48 38.08 -4.40
C ILE A 161 -27.40 39.11 -3.74
N LYS A 162 -27.18 39.42 -2.46
CA LYS A 162 -27.93 40.47 -1.75
C LYS A 162 -27.80 41.82 -2.48
N VAL A 163 -26.59 42.25 -2.82
CA VAL A 163 -26.35 43.52 -3.52
C VAL A 163 -27.08 43.56 -4.85
N ILE A 164 -26.97 42.52 -5.67
CA ILE A 164 -27.66 42.43 -6.97
C ILE A 164 -29.18 42.51 -6.77
N ARG A 165 -29.71 41.76 -5.79
CA ARG A 165 -31.15 41.74 -5.49
C ARG A 165 -31.65 43.11 -5.02
N TYR A 166 -30.93 43.80 -4.14
CA TYR A 166 -31.27 45.15 -3.70
C TYR A 166 -31.23 46.17 -4.85
N HIS A 167 -30.25 46.05 -5.74
CA HIS A 167 -30.16 46.92 -6.91
C HIS A 167 -31.36 46.75 -7.85
N ILE A 168 -31.80 45.51 -8.08
CA ILE A 168 -32.99 45.23 -8.90
C ILE A 168 -34.25 45.75 -8.20
N ALA A 169 -34.42 45.50 -6.90
CA ALA A 169 -35.58 45.98 -6.14
C ALA A 169 -35.71 47.50 -6.17
N THR A 170 -34.61 48.24 -6.00
CA THR A 170 -34.59 49.70 -6.07
C THR A 170 -34.93 50.22 -7.47
N LYS A 171 -34.41 49.58 -8.53
CA LYS A 171 -34.75 49.95 -9.90
C LYS A 171 -36.21 49.62 -10.26
N CYS A 172 -36.74 48.47 -9.84
CA CYS A 172 -38.12 48.09 -10.10
C CYS A 172 -39.13 48.97 -9.32
N CYS A 173 -38.84 49.30 -8.05
CA CYS A 173 -39.70 50.20 -7.27
C CYS A 173 -39.70 51.66 -7.78
N SER A 174 -38.69 52.08 -8.55
CA SER A 174 -38.66 53.42 -9.13
C SER A 174 -39.45 53.55 -10.44
N VAL A 175 -39.92 52.42 -11.01
CA VAL A 175 -40.62 52.35 -12.30
C VAL A 175 -42.14 52.20 -12.12
N PHE A 176 -42.63 52.00 -10.89
CA PHE A 176 -44.04 51.98 -10.51
C PHE A 176 -44.39 53.20 -9.65
#